data_AF-B4VWI1-F1
#
_entry.id   AF-B4VWI1-F1
#
_cell.length_a   1.000
_cell.length_b   1.000
_cell.length_c   1.000
_cell.angle_alpha   90.00
_cell.angle_beta   90.00
_cell.angle_gamma   90.00
#
_symmetry.space_group_name_H-M   'P 1'
#
loop_
_entity.id
_entity.type
_entity.pdbx_description
1 polymer ?
#
loop_
_entity_poly.entity_id
_entity_poly.type
_entity_poly.pdbx_seq_one_letter_code
_entity_poly.pdbx_strand_id
1 'polypeptide(L)'
;MESPFNNQIHSNAWVFQAWASFIISVSAMSIGILYLPVDSWTKGFMGMGLVFSVGSTISLSKTTRDIHESKRIISRVDEARIEKLLNENHPLQ
;
A
#
# COMPACT_ATOMS: atom_id res chain seq x y z
N MET A 1 -20.47 -24.11 -10.02
CA MET A 1 -20.29 -22.66 -9.82
C MET A 1 -19.05 -22.48 -8.96
N GLU A 2 -17.86 -22.54 -9.58
CA GLU A 2 -16.61 -22.29 -8.87
C GLU A 2 -16.51 -20.78 -8.61
N SER A 3 -16.34 -20.39 -7.35
CA SER A 3 -16.11 -19.01 -6.95
C SER A 3 -14.73 -18.55 -7.43
N PRO A 4 -14.60 -17.57 -8.35
CA PRO A 4 -13.31 -17.23 -8.95
C PRO A 4 -12.49 -16.22 -8.12
N PHE A 5 -12.61 -16.24 -6.79
CA PHE A 5 -11.99 -15.22 -5.94
C PHE A 5 -10.95 -15.78 -4.96
N ASN A 6 -10.04 -16.64 -5.45
CA ASN A 6 -8.76 -16.83 -4.77
C ASN A 6 -7.76 -15.77 -5.27
N ASN A 7 -7.89 -14.55 -4.76
CA ASN A 7 -7.06 -13.43 -5.16
C ASN A 7 -5.81 -13.35 -4.25
N GLN A 8 -4.97 -14.39 -4.26
CA GLN A 8 -3.65 -14.37 -3.61
C GLN A 8 -2.69 -13.59 -4.52
N ILE A 9 -2.69 -12.25 -4.39
CA ILE A 9 -1.95 -11.33 -5.28
C ILE A 9 -0.42 -11.53 -5.15
N HIS A 10 0.08 -12.01 -4.01
CA HIS A 10 1.51 -12.24 -3.78
C HIS A 10 1.75 -13.55 -3.01
N SER A 11 2.80 -14.29 -3.38
CA SER A 11 3.25 -15.47 -2.64
C SER A 11 3.80 -15.07 -1.25
N ASN A 12 3.65 -15.94 -0.25
CA ASN A 12 4.20 -15.74 1.10
C ASN A 12 5.72 -15.44 1.07
N ALA A 13 6.45 -16.03 0.13
CA ALA A 13 7.88 -15.78 -0.05
C ALA A 13 8.16 -14.32 -0.46
N TRP A 14 7.33 -13.75 -1.34
CA TRP A 14 7.45 -12.37 -1.79
C TRP A 14 7.17 -11.38 -0.65
N VAL A 15 6.12 -11.65 0.14
CA VAL A 15 5.78 -10.83 1.31
C VAL A 15 6.94 -10.86 2.32
N PHE A 16 7.50 -12.04 2.59
CA PHE A 16 8.66 -12.17 3.47
C PHE A 16 9.87 -11.38 2.97
N GLN A 17 10.21 -11.50 1.68
CA GLN A 17 11.32 -10.77 1.08
C GLN A 17 11.14 -9.25 1.21
N ALA A 18 9.94 -8.73 0.95
CA ALA A 18 9.65 -7.30 1.04
C ALA A 18 9.82 -6.77 2.48
N TRP A 19 9.36 -7.54 3.47
CA TRP A 19 9.58 -7.20 4.88
C TRP A 19 11.05 -7.28 5.27
N ALA A 20 11.76 -8.32 4.83
CA ALA A 20 13.17 -8.50 5.11
C ALA A 20 14.01 -7.35 4.53
N SER A 21 13.78 -6.96 3.27
CA SER A 21 14.52 -5.87 2.62
C SER A 21 14.27 -4.52 3.31
N PHE A 22 13.02 -4.26 3.71
CA PHE A 22 12.67 -3.06 4.46
C PHE A 22 13.40 -3.00 5.81
N ILE A 23 13.37 -4.08 6.59
CA ILE A 23 14.04 -4.15 7.90
C ILE A 23 15.56 -3.98 7.73
N ILE A 24 16.16 -4.67 6.75
CA ILE A 24 17.60 -4.56 6.47
C ILE A 24 17.97 -3.12 6.10
N SER A 25 17.18 -2.46 5.24
CA SER A 25 17.44 -1.08 4.80
C SER A 25 17.36 -0.08 5.95
N VAL A 26 16.28 -0.13 6.76
CA VAL A 26 16.10 0.76 7.92
C VAL A 26 17.18 0.53 8.97
N SER A 27 17.55 -0.73 9.21
CA SER A 27 18.62 -1.09 10.17
C SER A 27 19.98 -0.60 9.69
N ALA A 28 20.31 -0.82 8.41
CA ALA A 28 21.56 -0.35 7.82
C ALA A 28 21.70 1.17 7.91
N MET A 29 20.64 1.92 7.63
CA MET A 29 20.67 3.38 7.81
C MET A 29 20.81 3.80 9.27
N SER A 30 20.08 3.15 10.17
CA SER A 30 20.18 3.44 11.61
C SER A 30 21.61 3.19 12.13
N ILE A 31 22.23 2.09 11.72
CA ILE A 31 23.63 1.77 12.02
C ILE A 31 24.55 2.86 11.43
N GLY A 32 24.33 3.26 10.18
CA GLY A 32 25.10 4.34 9.54
C GLY A 32 25.06 5.65 10.32
N ILE A 33 23.89 6.04 10.84
CA ILE A 33 23.73 7.23 11.68
C ILE A 33 24.49 7.09 13.01
N LEU A 34 24.47 5.90 13.62
CA LEU A 34 25.17 5.66 14.90
C LEU A 34 26.69 5.75 14.75
N TYR A 35 27.25 5.16 13.68
CA TYR A 35 28.70 5.16 13.41
C TYR A 35 29.23 6.48 12.82
N LEU A 36 28.36 7.43 12.50
CA LEU A 36 28.77 8.71 11.93
C LEU A 36 29.58 9.53 12.98
N PRO A 37 30.79 10.03 12.67
CA PRO A 37 31.61 10.80 13.60
C PRO A 37 31.16 12.28 13.64
N VAL A 38 29.92 12.51 14.07
CA VAL A 38 29.30 13.84 14.19
C VAL A 38 28.69 14.04 15.56
N ASP A 39 28.33 15.29 15.87
CA ASP A 39 27.67 15.64 17.12
C ASP A 39 26.32 14.92 17.30
N SER A 40 25.97 14.65 18.56
CA SER A 40 24.76 13.92 18.92
C SER A 40 23.49 14.63 18.44
N TRP A 41 23.49 15.96 18.36
CA TRP A 41 22.37 16.73 17.84
C TRP A 41 22.12 16.45 16.35
N THR A 42 23.19 16.41 15.56
CA THR A 42 23.12 16.10 14.12
C THR A 42 22.62 14.67 13.88
N LYS A 43 23.05 13.71 14.71
CA LYS A 43 22.52 12.33 14.66
C LYS A 43 21.02 12.30 14.94
N GLY A 44 20.57 13.07 15.95
CA GLY A 44 19.16 13.22 16.28
C GLY A 44 18.35 13.78 15.11
N PHE A 45 18.84 14.83 14.44
CA PHE A 45 18.20 15.39 13.25
C PHE A 45 18.05 14.37 12.12
N MET A 46 19.12 13.61 11.82
CA MET A 46 19.05 12.56 10.80
C MET A 46 18.10 11.42 11.19
N GLY A 47 18.09 11.01 12.46
CA GLY A 47 17.17 10.00 12.98
C GLY A 47 15.70 10.43 12.88
N MET A 48 15.39 11.68 13.25
CA MET A 48 14.04 12.24 13.06
C MET A 48 13.63 12.24 11.59
N GLY A 49 14.54 12.66 10.69
CA GLY A 49 14.31 12.63 9.24
C GLY A 49 14.03 11.23 8.71
N LEU A 50 14.81 10.23 9.14
CA LEU A 50 14.61 8.83 8.78
C LEU A 50 13.22 8.32 9.21
N VAL A 51 12.86 8.52 10.48
CA VAL A 51 11.57 8.08 11.02
C VAL A 51 10.40 8.77 10.32
N PHE A 52 10.49 10.08 10.11
CA PHE A 52 9.43 10.85 9.43
C PHE A 52 9.28 10.45 7.95
N SER A 53 10.40 10.24 7.24
CA SER A 53 10.38 9.78 5.85
C SER A 53 9.75 8.39 5.70
N VAL A 54 10.12 7.45 6.59
CA VAL A 54 9.53 6.10 6.60
C VAL A 54 8.03 6.16 6.94
N GLY A 55 7.65 6.88 7.99
CA GLY A 55 6.26 7.01 8.42
C GLY A 55 5.36 7.67 7.37
N SER A 56 5.84 8.74 6.71
CA SER A 56 5.12 9.40 5.62
C SER A 56 4.98 8.51 4.39
N THR A 57 6.00 7.72 4.03
CA THR A 57 5.94 6.75 2.93
C THR A 57 4.89 5.68 3.17
N ILE A 58 4.82 5.11 4.39
CA ILE A 58 3.79 4.12 4.74
C ILE A 58 2.39 4.74 4.66
N SER A 59 2.23 5.96 5.18
CA SER A 59 0.95 6.67 5.13
C SER A 59 0.52 6.94 3.69
N LEU A 60 1.44 7.39 2.85
CA LEU A 60 1.20 7.62 1.42
C LEU A 60 0.85 6.32 0.68
N SER A 61 1.52 5.21 1.00
CA SER A 61 1.24 3.90 0.42
C SER A 61 -0.18 3.43 0.78
N LYS A 62 -0.61 3.60 2.05
CA LYS A 62 -1.98 3.33 2.49
C LYS A 62 -2.99 4.17 1.72
N THR A 63 -2.81 5.49 1.71
CA THR A 63 -3.70 6.40 0.97
C THR A 63 -3.82 6.01 -0.50
N THR A 64 -2.71 5.66 -1.14
CA THR A 64 -2.71 5.20 -2.53
C THR A 64 -3.47 3.90 -2.70
N ARG A 65 -3.28 2.93 -1.80
CA ARG A 65 -4.02 1.66 -1.80
C ARG A 65 -5.52 1.88 -1.61
N ASP A 66 -5.90 2.74 -0.66
CA ASP A 66 -7.30 3.06 -0.35
C ASP A 66 -7.99 3.72 -1.55
N ILE A 67 -7.29 4.59 -2.29
CA ILE A 67 -7.78 5.17 -3.55
C ILE A 67 -8.00 4.09 -4.63
N HIS A 68 -7.06 3.14 -4.77
CA HIS A 68 -7.18 2.05 -5.74
C HIS A 68 -8.37 1.12 -5.41
N GLU A 69 -8.53 0.75 -4.15
CA GLU A 69 -9.66 -0.07 -3.70
C GLU A 69 -10.99 0.66 -3.88
N SER A 70 -11.06 1.95 -3.52
CA SER A 70 -12.27 2.78 -3.69
C SER A 70 -12.71 2.85 -5.15
N LYS A 71 -11.78 3.11 -6.09
CA LYS A 71 -12.08 3.14 -7.53
C LYS A 71 -12.65 1.82 -8.04
N ARG A 72 -12.08 0.70 -7.60
CA ARG A 72 -12.54 -0.65 -7.99
C ARG A 72 -13.93 -0.97 -7.45
N ILE A 73 -14.27 -0.48 -6.26
CA ILE A 73 -15.61 -0.67 -5.67
C ILE A 73 -16.64 0.16 -6.44
N ILE A 74 -16.32 1.43 -6.74
CA ILE A 74 -17.21 2.33 -7.47
C ILE A 74 -17.57 1.76 -8.85
N SER A 75 -16.59 1.27 -9.62
CA SER A 75 -16.85 0.72 -10.96
C SER A 75 -17.82 -0.46 -10.95
N ARG A 76 -17.75 -1.33 -9.92
CA ARG A 76 -18.68 -2.46 -9.75
C ARG A 76 -20.10 -2.02 -9.41
N VAL A 77 -20.24 -0.93 -8.64
CA VAL A 77 -21.55 -0.35 -8.31
C VAL A 77 -22.16 0.29 -9.54
N ASP A 78 -21.36 1.00 -10.34
CA ASP A 78 -21.80 1.60 -11.59
C ASP A 78 -22.23 0.53 -12.59
N GLU A 79 -21.45 -0.55 -12.75
CA GLU A 79 -21.83 -1.72 -13.57
C GLU A 79 -23.18 -2.30 -13.14
N ALA A 80 -23.39 -2.55 -11.84
CA ALA A 80 -24.65 -3.09 -11.34
C ALA A 80 -25.84 -2.13 -11.49
N ARG A 81 -25.60 -0.81 -11.38
CA ARG A 81 -26.64 0.21 -11.65
C ARG A 81 -27.01 0.26 -13.13
N ILE A 82 -26.02 0.21 -14.01
CA ILE A 82 -26.23 0.19 -15.46
C ILE A 82 -27.00 -1.07 -15.85
N GLU A 83 -26.64 -2.23 -15.32
CA GLU A 83 -27.35 -3.49 -15.55
C GLU A 83 -28.83 -3.40 -15.13
N LYS A 84 -29.12 -2.81 -13.96
CA LYS A 84 -30.50 -2.57 -13.53
C LYS A 84 -31.27 -1.64 -14.47
N LEU A 85 -30.66 -0.52 -14.88
CA LEU A 85 -31.29 0.42 -15.81
C LEU A 85 -31.57 -0.22 -17.17
N LEU A 86 -30.65 -1.06 -17.68
CA LEU A 86 -30.85 -1.81 -18.92
C LEU A 86 -32.00 -2.82 -18.78
N ASN A 87 -32.10 -3.50 -17.64
CA ASN A 87 -33.16 -4.48 -17.39
C ASN A 87 -34.54 -3.83 -17.18
N GLU A 88 -34.60 -2.66 -16.52
CA GLU A 88 -35.85 -1.91 -16.30
C GLU A 88 -36.40 -1.29 -17.59
N ASN A 89 -35.55 -0.96 -18.57
CA ASN A 89 -35.94 -0.26 -19.80
C ASN A 89 -36.01 -1.16 -21.04
N HIS A 90 -36.10 -2.49 -20.88
CA HIS A 90 -36.28 -3.40 -22.02
C HIS A 90 -37.68 -3.20 -22.65
N PRO A 91 -37.83 -2.55 -23.82
CA PRO A 91 -39.13 -2.16 -24.37
C PRO A 91 -39.80 -3.27 -25.21
N LEU A 92 -39.48 -4.55 -24.97
CA LEU A 92 -39.93 -5.69 -25.80
C LEU A 92 -40.45 -6.89 -24.98
N GLN A 93 -41.07 -6.63 -23.82
CA GLN A 93 -42.00 -7.59 -23.20
C GLN A 93 -43.40 -7.00 -23.13
#